data_AF-A0A3S3QKI6-F1
#
_entry.id   AF-A0A3S3QKI6-F1
#
_cell.length_a   1.000
_cell.length_b   1.000
_cell.length_c   1.000
_cell.angle_alpha   90.00
_cell.angle_beta   90.00
_cell.angle_gamma   90.00
#
_symmetry.space_group_name_H-M   'P 1'
#
loop_
_entity.id
_entity.type
_entity.pdbx_description
1 polymer ?
#
loop_
_entity_poly.entity_id
_entity_poly.type
_entity_poly.pdbx_seq_one_letter_code
_entity_poly.pdbx_strand_id
1 'polypeptide(L)'
;MALTGIQILKMLPKKNCGECDIPTCLAFAMKVAAGQAEIEACPYVSDEAKATIGEASAPPIRTIKIGAGDAQFTAGGETCQFRHEKRFENQTGLAVLIATDEDAASIDGKIKRANDFEYERVGVMMRNNLVAIKDKGGASLADMAKKVMEGAPKQAIILMSDNVESLKAGAEACGDNKPLLYGATGENAEAFVDLARQPVVQSV
;
A
#
# COMPACT_ATOMS: atom_id res chain seq x y z
N MET A 1 2.03 -14.23 16.45
CA MET A 1 2.48 -15.54 15.94
C MET A 1 1.31 -16.14 15.20
N ALA A 2 1.49 -16.57 13.95
CA ALA A 2 0.43 -17.19 13.18
C ALA A 2 -0.11 -18.44 13.93
N LEU A 3 -1.44 -18.57 14.02
CA LEU A 3 -2.07 -19.75 14.59
C LEU A 3 -1.76 -20.96 13.69
N THR A 4 -1.39 -22.08 14.31
CA THR A 4 -1.26 -23.35 13.59
C THR A 4 -2.63 -23.84 13.14
N GLY A 5 -2.70 -24.60 12.06
CA GLY A 5 -3.97 -25.16 11.60
C GLY A 5 -4.64 -26.07 12.65
N ILE A 6 -3.88 -26.66 13.58
CA ILE A 6 -4.44 -27.42 14.71
C ILE A 6 -5.14 -26.49 15.72
N GLN A 7 -4.57 -25.32 16.00
CA GLN A 7 -5.20 -24.33 16.89
C GLN A 7 -6.47 -23.76 16.25
N ILE A 8 -6.45 -23.46 14.95
CA ILE A 8 -7.62 -23.00 14.20
C ILE A 8 -8.72 -24.07 14.21
N LEU A 9 -8.38 -25.34 13.98
CA LEU A 9 -9.35 -26.45 14.01
C LEU A 9 -10.07 -26.59 15.36
N LYS A 10 -9.42 -26.24 16.48
CA LYS A 10 -10.06 -26.26 17.80
C LYS A 10 -11.17 -25.23 17.94
N MET A 11 -11.08 -24.12 17.21
CA MET A 11 -12.04 -23.01 17.21
C MET A 11 -13.15 -23.19 16.16
N LEU A 12 -13.01 -24.14 15.23
CA LEU A 12 -14.00 -24.41 14.21
C LEU A 12 -15.16 -25.30 14.70
N PRO A 13 -16.33 -25.27 14.04
CA PRO A 13 -17.51 -26.09 14.40
C PRO A 13 -17.35 -27.60 14.16
N LYS A 14 -16.28 -28.04 13.48
CA LYS A 14 -15.96 -29.45 13.17
C LYS A 14 -17.09 -30.22 12.44
N LYS A 15 -17.98 -29.52 11.74
CA LYS A 15 -19.10 -30.12 10.99
C LYS A 15 -18.66 -30.90 9.74
N ASN A 16 -17.52 -30.53 9.14
CA ASN A 16 -17.07 -31.04 7.85
C ASN A 16 -18.15 -30.98 6.75
N CYS A 17 -18.93 -29.89 6.70
CA CYS A 17 -20.08 -29.75 5.80
C CYS A 17 -19.72 -29.39 4.36
N GLY A 18 -18.49 -28.90 4.10
CA GLY A 18 -18.07 -28.52 2.75
C GLY A 18 -18.66 -27.22 2.20
N GLU A 19 -19.48 -26.50 2.97
CA GLU A 19 -20.13 -25.24 2.55
C GLU A 19 -19.14 -24.07 2.35
N CYS A 20 -17.88 -24.24 2.73
CA CYS A 20 -16.78 -23.31 2.43
C CYS A 20 -15.92 -23.76 1.23
N ASP A 21 -16.48 -24.60 0.34
CA ASP A 21 -15.82 -25.22 -0.81
C ASP A 21 -14.55 -26.03 -0.47
N ILE A 22 -14.41 -26.43 0.79
CA ILE A 22 -13.26 -27.17 1.31
C ILE A 22 -13.76 -28.44 2.02
N PRO A 23 -13.27 -29.64 1.65
CA PRO A 23 -13.90 -30.91 2.00
C PRO A 23 -13.91 -31.25 3.49
N THR A 24 -13.02 -30.67 4.30
CA THR A 24 -12.96 -30.91 5.75
C THR A 24 -12.60 -29.65 6.51
N CYS A 25 -13.04 -29.56 7.77
CA CYS A 25 -12.65 -28.46 8.67
C CYS A 25 -11.14 -28.44 8.93
N LEU A 26 -10.46 -29.60 8.90
CA LEU A 26 -9.00 -29.66 9.02
C LEU A 26 -8.32 -29.05 7.78
N ALA A 27 -8.77 -29.39 6.57
CA ALA A 27 -8.25 -28.80 5.34
C ALA A 27 -8.53 -27.28 5.30
N PHE A 28 -9.70 -26.85 5.78
CA PHE A 28 -10.04 -25.44 5.91
C PHE A 28 -9.08 -24.74 6.88
N ALA A 29 -8.87 -25.29 8.07
CA ALA A 29 -7.97 -24.73 9.07
C ALA A 29 -6.51 -24.61 8.56
N MET A 30 -6.04 -25.59 7.79
CA MET A 30 -4.70 -25.53 7.17
C MET A 30 -4.59 -24.44 6.09
N LYS A 31 -5.63 -24.27 5.26
CA LYS A 31 -5.69 -23.19 4.26
C LYS A 31 -5.75 -21.81 4.90
N VAL A 32 -6.52 -21.65 5.98
CA VAL A 32 -6.57 -20.39 6.75
C VAL A 32 -5.20 -20.10 7.38
N ALA A 33 -4.57 -21.09 8.03
CA ALA A 33 -3.22 -20.93 8.60
C ALA A 33 -2.15 -20.55 7.55
N ALA A 34 -2.32 -21.01 6.31
CA ALA A 34 -1.43 -20.67 5.19
C ALA A 34 -1.76 -19.31 4.53
N GLY A 35 -2.85 -18.64 4.92
CA GLY A 35 -3.33 -17.41 4.29
C GLY A 35 -3.95 -17.62 2.90
N GLN A 36 -4.44 -18.83 2.61
CA GLN A 36 -5.04 -19.22 1.32
C GLN A 36 -6.57 -19.16 1.33
N ALA A 37 -7.18 -18.96 2.49
CA ALA A 37 -8.63 -18.85 2.67
C ALA A 37 -8.94 -17.91 3.84
N GLU A 38 -10.00 -17.13 3.70
CA GLU A 38 -10.51 -16.27 4.77
C GLU A 38 -11.36 -17.06 5.76
N ILE A 39 -11.25 -16.74 7.05
CA ILE A 39 -12.04 -17.41 8.11
C ILE A 39 -13.54 -17.18 7.92
N GLU A 40 -13.91 -16.07 7.29
CA GLU A 40 -15.28 -15.66 6.97
C GLU A 40 -15.96 -16.58 5.94
N ALA A 41 -15.20 -17.36 5.18
CA ALA A 41 -15.77 -18.31 4.23
C ALA A 41 -16.54 -19.46 4.91
N CYS A 42 -16.36 -19.67 6.22
CA CYS A 42 -17.17 -20.64 6.97
C CYS A 42 -18.41 -19.94 7.58
N PRO A 43 -19.64 -20.27 7.14
CA PRO A 43 -20.85 -19.60 7.63
C PRO A 43 -21.18 -19.95 9.10
N TYR A 44 -20.54 -20.98 9.66
CA TYR A 44 -20.82 -21.49 11.00
C TYR A 44 -19.79 -21.08 12.05
N VAL A 45 -18.76 -20.32 11.69
CA VAL A 45 -17.72 -19.92 12.65
C VAL A 45 -18.25 -18.82 13.56
N SER A 46 -17.98 -18.92 14.87
CA SER A 46 -18.42 -17.92 15.85
C SER A 46 -17.68 -16.60 15.66
N ASP A 47 -18.31 -15.48 16.02
CA ASP A 47 -17.69 -14.16 15.88
C ASP A 47 -16.44 -14.01 16.76
N GLU A 48 -16.41 -14.67 17.93
CA GLU A 48 -15.21 -14.75 18.77
C GLU A 48 -14.04 -15.46 18.08
N ALA A 49 -14.32 -16.55 17.35
CA ALA A 49 -13.31 -17.26 16.59
C ALA A 49 -12.83 -16.44 15.38
N LYS A 50 -13.73 -15.70 14.71
CA LYS A 50 -13.34 -14.76 13.64
C LYS A 50 -12.40 -13.67 14.18
N ALA A 51 -12.73 -13.07 15.32
CA ALA A 51 -11.90 -12.03 15.92
C ALA A 51 -10.52 -12.58 16.30
N THR A 52 -10.47 -13.70 17.03
CA THR A 52 -9.20 -14.30 17.50
C THR A 52 -8.30 -14.73 16.33
N ILE A 53 -8.90 -15.37 15.31
CA ILE A 53 -8.15 -15.83 14.14
C ILE A 53 -7.75 -14.65 13.27
N GLY A 54 -8.63 -13.65 13.09
CA GLY A 54 -8.35 -12.43 12.32
C GLY A 54 -7.19 -11.63 12.91
N GLU A 55 -7.19 -11.40 14.23
CA GLU A 55 -6.08 -10.73 14.92
C GLU A 55 -4.76 -11.52 14.81
N ALA A 56 -4.81 -12.84 14.96
CA ALA A 56 -3.61 -13.67 14.90
C ALA A 56 -3.10 -13.90 13.47
N SER A 57 -3.96 -13.77 12.47
CA SER A 57 -3.64 -13.90 11.04
C SER A 57 -3.28 -12.57 10.39
N ALA A 58 -3.49 -11.44 11.10
CA ALA A 58 -3.08 -10.13 10.62
C ALA A 58 -1.58 -10.16 10.27
N PRO A 59 -1.19 -9.71 9.07
CA PRO A 59 0.21 -9.66 8.68
C PRO A 59 1.02 -8.88 9.73
N PRO A 60 2.20 -9.37 10.15
CA PRO A 60 3.04 -8.65 11.11
C PRO A 60 3.40 -7.24 10.63
N ILE A 61 3.48 -7.06 9.32
CA ILE A 61 3.69 -5.77 8.66
C ILE A 61 2.38 -5.39 7.96
N ARG A 62 1.76 -4.29 8.39
CA ARG A 62 0.54 -3.77 7.77
C ARG A 62 0.75 -3.47 6.29
N THR A 63 -0.22 -3.84 5.45
CA THR A 63 -0.22 -3.48 4.04
C THR A 63 -0.76 -2.06 3.88
N ILE A 64 -0.01 -1.24 3.15
CA ILE A 64 -0.41 0.11 2.74
C ILE A 64 -0.59 0.12 1.22
N LYS A 65 -1.62 0.80 0.73
CA LYS A 65 -1.72 1.15 -0.68
C LYS A 65 -1.20 2.58 -0.84
N ILE A 66 -0.92 3.05 -2.03
CA ILE A 66 -0.57 4.44 -2.33
C ILE A 66 -1.14 4.72 -3.71
N GLY A 67 -1.82 5.84 -3.90
CA GLY A 67 -2.53 6.13 -5.14
C GLY A 67 -3.85 5.38 -5.30
N ALA A 68 -4.43 5.49 -6.49
CA ALA A 68 -5.66 4.80 -6.87
C ALA A 68 -5.65 4.43 -8.35
N GLY A 69 -6.60 3.56 -8.74
CA GLY A 69 -6.74 3.11 -10.13
C GLY A 69 -5.45 2.48 -10.66
N ASP A 70 -5.08 2.87 -11.88
CA ASP A 70 -3.89 2.33 -12.58
C ASP A 70 -2.56 2.75 -11.94
N ALA A 71 -2.57 3.79 -11.11
CA ALA A 71 -1.43 4.30 -10.35
C ALA A 71 -1.27 3.63 -8.97
N GLN A 72 -2.23 2.80 -8.56
CA GLN A 72 -2.22 2.20 -7.22
C GLN A 72 -0.98 1.31 -7.04
N PHE A 73 -0.18 1.63 -6.03
CA PHE A 73 0.96 0.85 -5.59
C PHE A 73 0.66 0.24 -4.21
N THR A 74 1.13 -0.98 -3.95
CA THR A 74 0.93 -1.67 -2.66
C THR A 74 2.29 -2.00 -2.05
N ALA A 75 2.45 -1.68 -0.77
CA ALA A 75 3.66 -1.94 -0.01
C ALA A 75 3.34 -2.57 1.36
N GLY A 76 4.31 -3.28 1.95
CA GLY A 76 4.13 -3.98 3.22
C GLY A 76 3.43 -5.33 3.04
N GLY A 77 2.79 -5.85 4.08
CA GLY A 77 2.17 -7.19 4.05
C GLY A 77 3.15 -8.36 4.10
N GLU A 78 4.43 -8.10 4.35
CA GLU A 78 5.46 -9.15 4.35
C GLU A 78 5.34 -10.07 5.57
N THR A 79 5.55 -11.37 5.35
CA THR A 79 5.36 -12.42 6.38
C THR A 79 6.61 -13.27 6.64
N CYS A 80 7.70 -13.07 5.90
CA CYS A 80 8.95 -13.81 6.08
C CYS A 80 10.17 -12.89 6.05
N GLN A 81 11.28 -13.35 6.64
CA GLN A 81 12.57 -12.67 6.53
C GLN A 81 13.38 -13.19 5.35
N PHE A 82 13.27 -14.49 5.05
CA PHE A 82 13.99 -15.13 3.96
C PHE A 82 13.04 -15.64 2.88
N ARG A 83 13.34 -15.31 1.63
CA ARG A 83 12.54 -15.70 0.45
C ARG A 83 12.41 -17.21 0.20
N HIS A 84 13.19 -18.03 0.88
CA HIS A 84 13.16 -19.49 0.74
C HIS A 84 12.25 -20.15 1.79
N GLU A 85 11.91 -19.43 2.86
CA GLU A 85 10.90 -19.87 3.84
C GLU A 85 9.50 -19.67 3.27
N LYS A 86 9.28 -18.52 2.62
CA LYS A 86 8.05 -18.13 1.93
C LYS A 86 8.36 -17.08 0.87
N ARG A 87 7.37 -16.67 0.09
CA ARG A 87 7.46 -15.62 -0.93
C ARG A 87 7.40 -14.21 -0.30
N PHE A 88 8.15 -13.27 -0.87
CA PHE A 88 7.92 -11.83 -0.64
C PHE A 88 6.70 -11.37 -1.43
N GLU A 89 5.73 -10.77 -0.75
CA GLU A 89 4.41 -10.54 -1.32
C GLU A 89 4.37 -9.34 -2.27
N ASN A 90 5.00 -8.22 -1.90
CA ASN A 90 4.96 -6.98 -2.68
C ASN A 90 6.35 -6.58 -3.19
N GLN A 91 6.42 -6.17 -4.46
CA GLN A 91 7.67 -5.69 -5.06
C GLN A 91 8.07 -4.33 -4.48
N THR A 92 9.38 -4.07 -4.42
CA THR A 92 9.91 -2.78 -3.98
C THR A 92 9.49 -1.66 -4.94
N GLY A 93 8.87 -0.61 -4.40
CA GLY A 93 8.50 0.58 -5.15
C GLY A 93 9.73 1.40 -5.52
N LEU A 94 9.83 1.78 -6.80
CA LEU A 94 10.86 2.70 -7.29
C LEU A 94 10.25 4.07 -7.53
N ALA A 95 10.83 5.09 -6.88
CA ALA A 95 10.37 6.48 -6.96
C ALA A 95 11.39 7.35 -7.72
N VAL A 96 10.89 8.18 -8.65
CA VAL A 96 11.69 9.26 -9.25
C VAL A 96 11.56 10.52 -8.42
N LEU A 97 12.69 11.07 -7.95
CA LEU A 97 12.71 12.29 -7.14
C LEU A 97 12.76 13.55 -8.00
N ILE A 98 11.82 14.45 -7.77
CA ILE A 98 11.71 15.77 -8.38
C ILE A 98 11.66 16.80 -7.26
N ALA A 99 12.59 17.75 -7.25
CA ALA A 99 12.56 18.84 -6.28
C ALA A 99 11.94 20.11 -6.89
N THR A 100 11.26 20.91 -6.06
CA THR A 100 10.55 22.12 -6.51
C THR A 100 11.48 23.26 -6.92
N ASP A 101 12.75 23.23 -6.51
CA ASP A 101 13.79 24.23 -6.78
C ASP A 101 14.54 24.00 -8.10
N GLU A 102 14.22 22.93 -8.83
CA GLU A 102 14.83 22.62 -10.11
C GLU A 102 14.29 23.51 -11.25
N ASP A 103 15.06 23.64 -12.32
CA ASP A 103 14.60 24.34 -13.52
C ASP A 103 13.47 23.55 -14.23
N ALA A 104 12.61 24.29 -14.92
CA ALA A 104 11.42 23.72 -15.57
C ALA A 104 11.78 22.60 -16.58
N ALA A 105 12.90 22.74 -17.30
CA ALA A 105 13.34 21.76 -18.30
C ALA A 105 13.81 20.45 -17.64
N SER A 106 14.52 20.53 -16.50
CA SER A 106 14.88 19.36 -15.69
C SER A 106 13.64 18.65 -15.17
N ILE A 107 12.66 19.39 -14.65
CA ILE A 107 11.39 18.84 -14.16
C ILE A 107 10.67 18.09 -15.28
N ASP A 108 10.47 18.73 -16.43
CA ASP A 108 9.81 18.11 -17.58
C ASP A 108 10.57 16.87 -18.08
N GLY A 109 11.89 16.95 -18.15
CA GLY A 109 12.74 15.83 -18.52
C GLY A 109 12.67 14.66 -17.53
N LYS A 110 12.48 14.92 -16.23
CA LYS A 110 12.30 13.87 -15.21
C LYS A 110 10.91 13.24 -15.27
N ILE A 111 9.86 14.03 -15.43
CA ILE A 111 8.49 13.52 -15.57
C ILE A 111 8.38 12.65 -16.81
N LYS A 112 8.91 13.11 -17.94
CA LYS A 112 8.95 12.32 -19.17
C LYS A 112 9.69 11.00 -18.99
N ARG A 113 10.90 11.04 -18.40
CA ARG A 113 11.65 9.81 -18.10
C ARG A 113 10.91 8.91 -17.13
N ALA A 114 10.18 9.46 -16.16
CA ALA A 114 9.37 8.67 -15.24
C ALA A 114 8.22 7.97 -15.96
N ASN A 115 7.64 8.55 -17.01
CA ASN A 115 6.60 7.88 -17.79
C ASN A 115 7.18 6.89 -18.83
N ASP A 116 8.32 7.23 -19.43
CA ASP A 116 8.98 6.41 -20.46
C ASP A 116 9.76 5.23 -19.87
N PHE A 117 9.99 5.20 -18.55
CA PHE A 117 10.71 4.13 -17.87
C PHE A 117 9.84 2.87 -17.70
N GLU A 118 9.49 2.27 -18.82
CA GLU A 118 8.80 0.99 -18.92
C GLU A 118 9.64 0.05 -19.79
N TYR A 119 9.90 -1.16 -19.31
CA TYR A 119 10.55 -2.19 -20.12
C TYR A 119 9.96 -3.57 -19.83
N GLU A 120 9.84 -4.36 -20.90
CA GLU A 120 9.38 -5.73 -20.80
C GLU A 120 10.56 -6.67 -20.52
N ARG A 121 10.40 -7.52 -19.52
CA ARG A 121 11.36 -8.59 -19.24
C ARG A 121 10.61 -9.91 -19.07
N VAL A 122 10.76 -10.78 -20.07
CA VAL A 122 10.16 -12.13 -20.06
C VAL A 122 8.64 -12.07 -19.88
N GLY A 123 7.95 -11.23 -20.65
CA GLY A 123 6.49 -11.07 -20.57
C GLY A 123 5.98 -10.26 -19.38
N VAL A 124 6.87 -9.74 -18.53
CA VAL A 124 6.51 -8.89 -17.39
C VAL A 124 6.89 -7.45 -17.68
N MET A 125 5.91 -6.54 -17.66
CA MET A 125 6.14 -5.11 -17.76
C MET A 125 6.67 -4.57 -16.43
N MET A 126 7.90 -4.06 -16.44
CA MET A 126 8.53 -3.39 -15.30
C MET A 126 8.48 -1.89 -15.52
N ARG A 127 8.05 -1.15 -14.49
CA ARG A 127 7.96 0.31 -14.49
C ARG A 127 8.33 0.87 -13.11
N ASN A 128 8.68 2.15 -13.05
CA ASN A 128 8.64 2.88 -11.78
C ASN A 128 7.18 3.07 -11.35
N ASN A 129 6.90 2.84 -10.07
CA ASN A 129 5.54 2.91 -9.54
C ASN A 129 5.23 4.26 -8.88
N LEU A 130 6.27 5.04 -8.57
CA LEU A 130 6.16 6.19 -7.68
C LEU A 130 6.89 7.41 -8.27
N VAL A 131 6.39 8.60 -7.94
CA VAL A 131 7.08 9.88 -8.14
C VAL A 131 7.08 10.63 -6.81
N ALA A 132 8.26 11.05 -6.36
CA ALA A 132 8.44 11.79 -5.13
C ALA A 132 8.69 13.26 -5.43
N ILE A 133 7.84 14.13 -4.92
CA ILE A 133 7.94 15.58 -5.06
C ILE A 133 8.48 16.14 -3.75
N LYS A 134 9.68 16.73 -3.79
CA LYS A 134 10.33 17.32 -2.62
C LYS A 134 10.23 18.83 -2.63
N ASP A 135 9.59 19.37 -1.62
CA ASP A 135 9.53 20.80 -1.35
C ASP A 135 10.91 21.31 -0.89
N LYS A 136 11.38 22.33 -1.60
CA LYS A 136 12.60 23.09 -1.32
C LYS A 136 12.40 24.60 -1.51
N GLY A 137 11.16 25.08 -1.35
CA GLY A 137 10.84 26.51 -1.45
C GLY A 137 10.85 27.05 -2.89
N GLY A 138 10.55 26.20 -3.87
CA GLY A 138 10.42 26.56 -5.27
C GLY A 138 8.95 26.61 -5.73
N ALA A 139 8.63 25.90 -6.82
CA ALA A 139 7.26 25.79 -7.31
C ALA A 139 6.30 25.17 -6.26
N SER A 140 5.03 25.56 -6.31
CA SER A 140 3.99 25.00 -5.42
C SER A 140 3.86 23.49 -5.59
N LEU A 141 3.76 22.76 -4.47
CA LEU A 141 3.51 21.31 -4.48
C LEU A 141 2.22 20.95 -5.24
N ALA A 142 1.21 21.79 -5.18
CA ALA A 142 -0.06 21.57 -5.89
C ALA A 142 0.13 21.60 -7.41
N ASP A 143 0.90 22.55 -7.92
CA ASP A 143 1.15 22.69 -9.36
C ASP A 143 2.06 21.56 -9.86
N MET A 144 3.06 21.19 -9.06
CA MET A 144 3.93 20.06 -9.35
C MET A 144 3.18 18.73 -9.34
N ALA A 145 2.26 18.53 -8.38
CA ALA A 145 1.41 17.34 -8.33
C ALA A 145 0.55 17.21 -9.59
N LYS A 146 -0.12 18.29 -10.03
CA LYS A 146 -0.90 18.30 -11.27
C LYS A 146 -0.05 17.97 -12.49
N LYS A 147 1.12 18.60 -12.59
CA LYS A 147 2.06 18.37 -13.69
C LYS A 147 2.52 16.91 -13.75
N VAL A 148 2.76 16.29 -12.59
CA VAL A 148 3.12 14.87 -12.50
C VAL A 148 1.94 13.97 -12.89
N MET A 149 0.72 14.27 -12.44
CA MET A 149 -0.46 13.47 -12.83
C MET A 149 -0.72 13.51 -14.34
N GLU A 150 -0.51 14.65 -14.99
CA GLU A 150 -0.67 14.80 -16.43
C GLU A 150 0.46 14.10 -17.21
N GLY A 151 1.71 14.24 -16.77
CA GLY A 151 2.87 13.71 -17.49
C GLY A 151 3.26 12.27 -17.15
N ALA A 152 2.82 11.75 -16.00
CA ALA A 152 3.13 10.41 -15.49
C ALA A 152 1.89 9.83 -14.74
N PRO A 153 0.79 9.52 -15.46
CA PRO A 153 -0.49 9.12 -14.85
C PRO A 153 -0.48 7.72 -14.22
N LYS A 154 0.55 6.90 -14.49
CA LYS A 154 0.65 5.51 -14.04
C LYS A 154 1.38 5.36 -12.70
N GLN A 155 1.78 6.47 -12.09
CA GLN A 155 2.61 6.51 -10.90
C GLN A 155 1.85 7.13 -9.73
N ALA A 156 1.99 6.53 -8.55
CA ALA A 156 1.51 7.09 -7.31
C ALA A 156 2.43 8.22 -6.84
N ILE A 157 1.88 9.22 -6.15
CA ILE A 157 2.61 10.43 -5.76
C ILE A 157 3.01 10.35 -4.29
N ILE A 158 4.26 10.75 -3.99
CA ILE A 158 4.77 11.00 -2.64
C ILE A 158 5.03 12.50 -2.52
N LEU A 159 4.41 13.15 -1.53
CA LEU A 159 4.63 14.56 -1.22
C LEU A 159 5.56 14.65 -0.02
N MET A 160 6.74 15.26 -0.21
CA MET A 160 7.75 15.44 0.82
C MET A 160 7.88 16.92 1.17
N SER A 161 7.38 17.33 2.33
CA SER A 161 7.55 18.69 2.86
C SER A 161 7.40 18.69 4.37
N ASP A 162 8.05 19.65 5.02
CA ASP A 162 7.89 19.91 6.46
C ASP A 162 6.71 20.88 6.72
N ASN A 163 6.20 21.56 5.68
CA ASN A 163 5.10 22.50 5.77
C ASN A 163 3.74 21.81 5.52
N VAL A 164 2.91 21.77 6.57
CA VAL A 164 1.57 21.15 6.54
C VAL A 164 0.63 21.83 5.55
N GLU A 165 0.72 23.15 5.35
CA GLU A 165 -0.13 23.87 4.41
C GLU A 165 0.21 23.49 2.95
N SER A 166 1.51 23.41 2.64
CA SER A 166 1.98 22.95 1.33
C SER A 166 1.55 21.51 1.04
N LEU A 167 1.64 20.63 2.04
CA LEU A 167 1.19 19.23 1.92
C LEU A 167 -0.31 19.14 1.70
N LYS A 168 -1.11 19.95 2.41
CA LYS A 168 -2.55 19.98 2.23
C LYS A 168 -2.93 20.43 0.82
N ALA A 169 -2.33 21.52 0.33
CA ALA A 169 -2.57 22.00 -1.03
C ALA A 169 -2.14 20.97 -2.09
N GLY A 170 -1.00 20.29 -1.88
CA GLY A 170 -0.55 19.19 -2.73
C GLY A 170 -1.50 18.00 -2.71
N ALA A 171 -1.98 17.59 -1.54
CA ALA A 171 -2.90 16.47 -1.38
C ALA A 171 -4.25 16.74 -2.05
N GLU A 172 -4.83 17.92 -1.84
CA GLU A 172 -6.06 18.36 -2.51
C GLU A 172 -5.89 18.37 -4.03
N ALA A 173 -4.71 18.79 -4.52
CA ALA A 173 -4.41 18.78 -5.94
C ALA A 173 -4.29 17.36 -6.53
N CYS A 174 -3.88 16.36 -5.76
CA CYS A 174 -3.77 14.97 -6.20
C CYS A 174 -5.12 14.26 -6.41
N GLY A 175 -6.22 14.81 -5.88
CA GLY A 175 -7.57 14.27 -6.04
C GLY A 175 -7.65 12.76 -5.73
N ASP A 176 -7.99 11.97 -6.74
CA ASP A 176 -8.16 10.52 -6.60
C ASP A 176 -6.84 9.74 -6.44
N ASN A 177 -5.67 10.30 -6.79
CA ASN A 177 -4.36 9.63 -6.72
C ASN A 177 -3.78 9.57 -5.30
N LYS A 178 -4.64 9.59 -4.25
CA LYS A 178 -4.35 9.41 -2.82
C LYS A 178 -2.85 9.34 -2.46
N PRO A 179 -2.17 10.49 -2.34
CA PRO A 179 -0.72 10.51 -2.24
C PRO A 179 -0.25 10.01 -0.86
N LEU A 180 1.02 9.61 -0.80
CA LEU A 180 1.73 9.39 0.46
C LEU A 180 2.30 10.72 0.96
N LEU A 181 2.02 11.07 2.22
CA LEU A 181 2.65 12.21 2.88
C LEU A 181 3.93 11.78 3.58
N TYR A 182 5.02 12.50 3.31
CA TYR A 182 6.32 12.26 3.90
C TYR A 182 6.82 13.53 4.61
N GLY A 183 7.36 13.36 5.82
CA GLY A 183 7.85 14.48 6.65
C GLY A 183 7.28 14.51 8.07
N ALA A 184 6.56 13.48 8.50
CA ALA A 184 6.10 13.37 9.89
C ALA A 184 7.32 13.19 10.82
N THR A 185 7.57 14.18 11.65
CA THR A 185 8.55 14.24 12.72
C THR A 185 7.83 14.29 14.07
N GLY A 186 8.57 14.14 15.18
CA GLY A 186 7.97 14.21 16.52
C GLY A 186 7.28 15.54 16.83
N GLU A 187 7.65 16.62 16.13
CA GLU A 187 7.13 17.97 16.37
C GLU A 187 5.86 18.28 15.57
N ASN A 188 5.64 17.60 14.44
CA ASN A 188 4.51 17.88 13.52
C ASN A 188 3.56 16.68 13.34
N ALA A 189 3.77 15.58 14.07
CA ALA A 189 3.03 14.33 13.92
C ALA A 189 1.51 14.49 14.06
N GLU A 190 1.02 15.28 15.03
CA GLU A 190 -0.42 15.50 15.23
C GLU A 190 -1.07 16.16 14.01
N ALA A 191 -0.43 17.22 13.49
CA ALA A 191 -0.90 17.92 12.31
C ALA A 191 -0.88 17.01 11.06
N PHE A 192 0.11 16.12 10.94
CA PHE A 192 0.17 15.12 9.87
C PHE A 192 -0.94 14.08 9.99
N VAL A 193 -1.26 13.61 11.19
CA VAL A 193 -2.36 12.65 11.42
C VAL A 193 -3.70 13.27 11.06
N ASP A 194 -3.94 14.51 11.45
CA ASP A 194 -5.18 15.21 11.13
C ASP A 194 -5.33 15.47 9.63
N LEU A 195 -4.22 15.72 8.92
CA LEU A 195 -4.22 15.81 7.46
C LEU A 195 -4.47 14.44 6.81
N ALA A 196 -3.81 13.38 7.30
CA ALA A 196 -3.92 12.03 6.75
C ALA A 196 -5.29 11.37 6.99
N ARG A 197 -6.07 11.84 7.97
CA ARG A 197 -7.46 11.40 8.21
C ARG A 197 -8.43 11.91 7.14
N GLN A 198 -8.03 12.88 6.32
CA GLN A 198 -8.88 13.39 5.24
C GLN A 198 -8.96 12.36 4.10
N PRO A 199 -10.12 12.21 3.43
CA PRO A 199 -10.35 11.16 2.44
C PRO A 199 -9.44 11.24 1.19
N VAL A 200 -8.76 12.37 1.02
CA VAL A 200 -7.87 12.69 -0.10
C VAL A 200 -6.49 12.06 0.07
N VAL A 201 -6.14 11.56 1.26
CA VAL A 201 -4.80 11.05 1.58
C VAL A 201 -4.87 9.58 1.98
N GLN A 202 -3.82 8.82 1.65
CA GLN A 202 -3.65 7.48 2.18
C GLN A 202 -3.18 7.55 3.65
N SER A 203 -4.06 7.23 4.60
CA SER A 203 -3.71 7.10 6.01
C SER A 203 -2.87 5.82 6.24
N VAL A 204 -1.68 5.96 6.81
CA VAL A 204 -0.88 4.85 7.37
C VAL A 204 -1.33 4.58 8.80
#